data_AF-A0AAE3M5R8-F1
#
_entry.id   AF-A0AAE3M5R8-F1
#
_cell.length_a   1.000
_cell.length_b   1.000
_cell.length_c   1.000
_cell.angle_alpha   90.00
_cell.angle_beta   90.00
_cell.angle_gamma   90.00
#
_symmetry.space_group_name_H-M   'P 1'
#
loop_
_entity.id
_entity.type
_entity.pdbx_description
1 polymer ?
#
loop_
_entity_poly.entity_id
_entity_poly.type
_entity_poly.pdbx_seq_one_letter_code
_entity_poly.pdbx_strand_id
1 'polypeptide(L)'
;MKNGSIQLMDIELEHILWKKRLDLFVSEVNLMISHNQKLPEERKKDALNSIELLALEEHKDNLIKLKSRIDIKEQELKFYNKDFPITEDHEYLKDHLELRQKNHQLLDIHLDRIRDIIKEIGV
;
A
#
# COMPACT_ATOMS: atom_id res chain seq x y z
N MET A 1 -6.45 2.41 23.06
CA MET A 1 -5.90 1.14 23.57
C MET A 1 -6.10 1.07 25.08
N LYS A 2 -7.23 0.55 25.55
CA LYS A 2 -7.46 0.21 26.95
C LYS A 2 -7.73 -1.30 27.00
N ASN A 3 -6.85 -2.06 27.65
CA ASN A 3 -7.02 -3.46 28.05
C ASN A 3 -6.99 -4.55 26.94
N GLY A 4 -6.00 -4.55 26.04
CA GLY A 4 -5.65 -5.73 25.21
C GLY A 4 -6.62 -6.11 24.09
N SER A 5 -7.92 -5.83 24.25
CA SER A 5 -8.93 -6.09 23.23
C SER A 5 -8.88 -5.05 22.11
N ILE A 6 -8.43 -5.49 20.94
CA ILE A 6 -8.59 -4.73 19.70
C ILE A 6 -10.08 -4.78 19.34
N GLN A 7 -10.74 -3.64 19.34
CA GLN A 7 -12.15 -3.58 18.94
C GLN A 7 -12.24 -3.70 17.42
N LEU A 8 -13.25 -4.41 16.93
CA LEU A 8 -13.53 -4.56 15.49
C LEU A 8 -13.60 -3.22 14.75
N MET A 9 -14.16 -2.21 15.42
CA MET A 9 -14.25 -0.84 14.90
C MET A 9 -12.87 -0.22 14.65
N ASP A 10 -11.85 -0.58 15.43
CA ASP A 10 -10.47 -0.13 15.23
C ASP A 10 -9.84 -0.80 13.99
N ILE A 11 -10.15 -2.09 13.76
CA ILE A 11 -9.67 -2.85 12.58
C ILE A 11 -10.29 -2.31 11.28
N GLU A 12 -11.59 -2.07 11.28
CA GLU A 12 -12.30 -1.51 10.12
C GLU A 12 -11.77 -0.12 9.76
N LEU A 13 -11.54 0.73 10.77
CA LEU A 13 -10.94 2.05 10.56
C LEU A 13 -9.53 1.94 9.95
N GLU A 14 -8.70 1.03 10.46
CA GLU A 14 -7.36 0.79 9.92
C GLU A 14 -7.40 0.35 8.45
N HIS A 15 -8.27 -0.60 8.11
CA HIS A 15 -8.44 -1.05 6.72
C HIS A 15 -8.84 0.10 5.79
N ILE A 16 -9.77 0.97 6.21
CA ILE A 16 -10.16 2.17 5.44
C ILE A 16 -8.95 3.10 5.23
N LEU A 17 -8.18 3.36 6.28
CA LEU A 17 -7.00 4.23 6.20
C LEU A 17 -5.92 3.66 5.27
N TRP A 18 -5.64 2.36 5.38
CA TRP A 18 -4.65 1.69 4.55
C TRP A 18 -5.04 1.71 3.08
N LYS A 19 -6.30 1.39 2.76
CA LYS A 19 -6.78 1.43 1.36
C LYS A 19 -6.65 2.82 0.75
N LYS A 20 -7.07 3.87 1.48
CA LYS A 20 -6.90 5.25 1.03
C LYS A 20 -5.44 5.61 0.78
N ARG A 21 -4.53 5.17 1.65
CA ARG A 21 -3.09 5.40 1.49
C ARG A 21 -2.53 4.65 0.28
N LEU A 22 -2.90 3.40 0.08
CA LEU A 22 -2.49 2.62 -1.08
C LEU A 22 -2.99 3.25 -2.40
N ASP A 23 -4.20 3.80 -2.42
CA ASP A 23 -4.72 4.54 -3.57
C ASP A 23 -3.91 5.80 -3.89
N LEU A 24 -3.50 6.54 -2.86
CA LEU A 24 -2.59 7.67 -3.01
C LEU A 24 -1.25 7.21 -3.58
N PHE A 25 -0.65 6.15 -3.05
CA PHE A 25 0.64 5.63 -3.50
C PHE A 25 0.61 5.14 -4.95
N VAL A 26 -0.46 4.45 -5.35
CA VAL A 26 -0.67 4.07 -6.76
C VAL A 26 -0.76 5.32 -7.65
N SER A 27 -1.45 6.36 -7.19
CA SER A 27 -1.56 7.63 -7.93
C SER A 27 -0.22 8.35 -8.05
N GLU A 28 0.60 8.35 -6.99
CA GLU A 28 1.96 8.89 -7.00
C GLU A 28 2.86 8.14 -7.99
N VAL A 29 2.83 6.80 -8.01
CA VAL A 29 3.59 6.02 -9.00
C VAL A 29 3.15 6.34 -10.43
N ASN A 30 1.83 6.40 -10.69
CA ASN A 30 1.30 6.77 -12.00
C ASN A 30 1.75 8.18 -12.42
N LEU A 31 1.81 9.12 -11.48
CA LEU A 31 2.32 10.47 -11.72
C LEU A 31 3.79 10.43 -12.12
N MET A 32 4.63 9.67 -11.42
CA MET A 32 6.06 9.53 -11.75
C MET A 32 6.27 8.93 -13.15
N ILE A 33 5.55 7.85 -13.48
CA ILE A 33 5.60 7.23 -14.80
C ILE A 33 5.14 8.21 -15.88
N SER A 34 4.03 8.92 -15.66
CA SER A 34 3.51 9.89 -16.63
C SER A 34 4.45 11.09 -16.81
N HIS A 35 5.08 11.56 -15.73
CA HIS A 35 6.06 12.63 -15.79
C HIS A 35 7.27 12.20 -16.61
N ASN A 36 7.81 11.00 -16.36
CA ASN A 36 8.94 10.45 -17.11
C ASN A 36 8.67 10.39 -18.62
N GLN A 37 7.46 9.97 -19.02
CA GLN A 37 7.04 9.90 -20.42
C GLN A 37 6.89 11.27 -21.10
N LYS A 38 6.70 12.34 -20.32
CA LYS A 38 6.44 13.70 -20.79
C LYS A 38 7.66 14.62 -20.64
N LEU A 39 8.82 14.09 -20.28
CA LEU A 39 10.04 14.87 -20.17
C LEU A 39 10.38 15.51 -21.53
N PRO A 40 10.75 16.81 -21.56
CA PRO A 40 11.20 17.45 -22.79
C PRO A 40 12.49 16.81 -23.31
N GLU A 41 12.73 16.87 -24.62
CA GLU A 41 13.93 16.27 -25.25
C GLU A 41 15.24 16.67 -24.56
N GLU A 42 15.33 17.93 -24.12
CA GLU A 42 16.48 18.50 -23.41
C GLU A 42 16.79 17.82 -22.06
N ARG A 43 15.79 17.16 -21.46
CA ARG A 43 15.86 16.46 -20.17
C ARG A 43 15.72 14.94 -20.29
N LYS A 44 15.69 14.38 -21.51
CA LYS A 44 15.60 12.92 -21.68
C LYS A 44 16.76 12.13 -21.09
N LYS A 45 17.92 12.76 -20.92
CA LYS A 45 19.06 12.14 -20.23
C LYS A 45 18.81 11.87 -18.74
N ASP A 46 17.86 12.60 -18.13
CA ASP A 46 17.44 12.47 -16.73
C ASP A 46 16.19 11.57 -16.62
N ALA A 47 15.76 10.94 -17.72
CA ALA A 47 14.61 10.05 -17.72
C ALA A 47 14.98 8.69 -17.14
N LEU A 48 14.04 8.11 -16.39
CA LEU A 48 14.13 6.74 -15.91
C LEU A 48 14.31 5.79 -17.08
N ASN A 49 15.26 4.86 -16.91
CA ASN A 49 15.51 3.80 -17.86
C ASN A 49 14.44 2.70 -17.78
N SER A 50 14.47 1.76 -18.72
CA SER A 50 13.48 0.68 -18.80
C SER A 50 13.43 -0.21 -17.56
N ILE A 51 14.55 -0.39 -16.85
CA ILE A 51 14.62 -1.22 -15.63
C ILE A 51 13.95 -0.49 -14.47
N GLU A 52 14.17 0.81 -14.33
CA GLU A 52 13.55 1.66 -13.30
C GLU A 52 12.04 1.79 -13.51
N LEU A 53 11.61 1.93 -14.77
CA LEU A 53 10.19 1.92 -15.13
C LEU A 53 9.53 0.58 -14.79
N LEU A 54 10.17 -0.53 -15.15
CA LEU A 54 9.68 -1.86 -14.78
C LEU A 54 9.58 -2.02 -13.26
N ALA A 55 10.60 -1.57 -12.53
CA ALA A 55 10.59 -1.61 -11.08
C ALA A 55 9.44 -0.78 -10.48
N LEU A 56 9.09 0.36 -11.07
CA LEU A 56 7.93 1.18 -10.67
C LEU A 56 6.60 0.47 -10.94
N GLU A 57 6.47 -0.17 -12.10
CA GLU A 57 5.28 -0.96 -12.45
C GLU A 57 5.10 -2.14 -11.50
N GLU A 58 6.16 -2.88 -11.19
CA GLU A 58 6.13 -3.95 -10.19
C GLU A 58 5.73 -3.44 -8.80
N HIS A 59 6.25 -2.27 -8.40
CA HIS A 59 5.87 -1.65 -7.12
C HIS A 59 4.39 -1.28 -7.10
N LYS A 60 3.87 -0.69 -8.17
CA LYS A 60 2.44 -0.41 -8.33
C LYS A 60 1.59 -1.68 -8.23
N ASP A 61 2.00 -2.76 -8.89
CA ASP A 61 1.29 -4.04 -8.81
C ASP A 61 1.28 -4.60 -7.38
N ASN A 62 2.36 -4.44 -6.63
CA ASN A 62 2.42 -4.85 -5.23
C ASN A 62 1.45 -4.04 -4.34
N LEU A 63 1.34 -2.72 -4.57
CA LEU A 63 0.37 -1.86 -3.88
C LEU A 63 -1.07 -2.31 -4.16
N ILE A 64 -1.40 -2.59 -5.43
CA ILE A 64 -2.72 -3.06 -5.84
C ILE A 64 -3.03 -4.43 -5.21
N LYS A 65 -2.09 -5.37 -5.26
CA LYS A 65 -2.26 -6.71 -4.66
C LYS A 65 -2.51 -6.64 -3.16
N LEU A 66 -1.77 -5.78 -2.43
CA LEU A 66 -2.01 -5.58 -1.00
C LEU A 66 -3.41 -5.01 -0.76
N LYS A 67 -3.83 -4.00 -1.54
CA LYS A 67 -5.17 -3.41 -1.44
C LYS A 67 -6.25 -4.46 -1.64
N SER A 68 -6.15 -5.27 -2.69
CA SER A 68 -7.10 -6.36 -2.94
C SER A 68 -7.14 -7.38 -1.80
N ARG A 69 -5.99 -7.69 -1.18
CA ARG A 69 -5.95 -8.58 -0.01
C ARG A 69 -6.66 -7.96 1.21
N ILE A 70 -6.52 -6.66 1.44
CA ILE A 70 -7.24 -5.95 2.49
C ILE A 70 -8.75 -5.98 2.22
N ASP A 71 -9.18 -5.77 0.97
CA ASP A 71 -10.60 -5.83 0.60
C ASP A 71 -11.21 -7.21 0.85
N ILE A 72 -10.49 -8.30 0.50
CA ILE A 72 -10.92 -9.67 0.81
C ILE A 72 -11.06 -9.87 2.32
N LYS A 73 -10.07 -9.43 3.11
CA LYS A 73 -10.10 -9.57 4.57
C LYS A 73 -11.19 -8.73 5.23
N GLU A 74 -11.52 -7.57 4.67
CA GLU A 74 -12.65 -6.77 5.13
C GLU A 74 -14.00 -7.48 4.87
N GLN A 75 -14.15 -8.12 3.71
CA GLN A 75 -15.35 -8.91 3.39
C GLN A 75 -15.48 -10.14 4.29
N GLU A 76 -14.38 -10.85 4.53
CA GLU A 76 -14.33 -11.96 5.48
C GLU A 76 -14.76 -11.49 6.88
N LEU A 77 -14.17 -10.40 7.41
CA LEU A 77 -14.52 -9.86 8.73
C LEU A 77 -16.02 -9.55 8.87
N LYS A 78 -16.62 -8.95 7.84
CA LYS A 78 -18.07 -8.66 7.78
C LYS A 78 -18.94 -9.93 7.82
N PHE A 79 -18.43 -11.05 7.30
CA PHE A 79 -19.11 -12.33 7.35
C PHE A 79 -19.02 -12.95 8.75
N TYR A 80 -17.81 -13.05 9.33
CA TYR A 80 -17.60 -13.70 10.62
C TYR A 80 -18.13 -12.92 11.84
N ASN A 81 -18.23 -11.59 11.75
CA ASN A 81 -18.82 -10.76 12.81
C ASN A 81 -20.28 -11.10 13.12
N LYS A 82 -20.98 -11.82 12.25
CA LYS A 82 -22.35 -12.29 12.52
C LYS A 82 -22.40 -13.53 13.39
N ASP A 83 -21.32 -14.33 13.43
CA ASP A 83 -21.35 -15.68 13.99
C ASP A 83 -20.54 -15.83 15.28
N PHE A 84 -19.42 -15.12 15.47
CA PHE A 84 -18.59 -15.22 16.69
C PHE A 84 -17.79 -13.94 17.02
N PRO A 85 -17.53 -13.64 18.30
CA PRO A 85 -16.65 -12.53 18.70
C PRO A 85 -15.17 -12.83 18.37
N ILE A 86 -14.47 -11.86 17.78
CA ILE A 86 -13.03 -11.96 17.50
C ILE A 86 -12.24 -11.79 18.81
N THR A 87 -11.53 -12.84 19.22
CA THR A 87 -10.65 -12.87 20.40
C THR A 87 -9.17 -12.73 20.00
N GLU A 88 -8.28 -12.56 20.99
CA GLU A 88 -6.83 -12.38 20.76
C GLU A 88 -6.16 -13.57 20.05
N ASP A 89 -6.68 -14.79 20.25
CA ASP A 89 -6.17 -16.01 19.61
C ASP A 89 -6.82 -16.30 18.26
N HIS A 90 -7.80 -15.49 17.86
CA HIS A 90 -8.54 -15.72 16.63
C HIS A 90 -7.65 -15.52 15.40
N GLU A 91 -7.76 -16.43 14.44
CA GLU A 91 -7.00 -16.40 13.18
C GLU A 91 -7.09 -15.05 12.45
N TYR A 92 -8.25 -14.39 12.51
CA TYR A 92 -8.46 -13.04 12.00
C TYR A 92 -7.51 -12.00 12.56
N LEU A 93 -7.24 -12.04 13.86
CA LEU A 93 -6.33 -11.06 14.45
C LEU A 93 -4.90 -11.30 13.99
N LYS A 94 -4.48 -12.57 13.87
CA LYS A 94 -3.16 -12.92 13.34
C LYS A 94 -3.02 -12.45 11.89
N ASP A 95 -4.01 -12.73 11.04
CA ASP A 95 -4.06 -12.25 9.66
C ASP A 95 -4.01 -10.72 9.56
N HIS A 96 -4.74 -10.02 10.45
CA HIS A 96 -4.73 -8.57 10.51
C HIS A 96 -3.34 -8.03 10.89
N LEU A 97 -2.67 -8.63 11.88
CA LEU A 97 -1.33 -8.22 12.29
C LEU A 97 -0.30 -8.45 11.17
N GLU A 98 -0.40 -9.57 10.43
CA GLU A 98 0.42 -9.79 9.25
C GLU A 98 0.18 -8.75 8.15
N LEU A 99 -1.08 -8.40 7.90
CA LEU A 99 -1.44 -7.35 6.95
C LEU A 99 -0.88 -5.99 7.38
N ARG A 100 -0.96 -5.67 8.68
CA ARG A 100 -0.39 -4.46 9.24
C ARG A 100 1.11 -4.38 8.98
N GLN A 101 1.84 -5.47 9.24
CA GLN A 101 3.28 -5.54 9.00
C GLN A 101 3.61 -5.36 7.51
N LYS A 102 2.89 -6.05 6.61
CA LYS A 102 3.08 -5.92 5.16
C LYS A 102 2.81 -4.50 4.67
N ASN A 103 1.77 -3.86 5.21
CA ASN A 103 1.44 -2.49 4.88
C ASN A 103 2.54 -1.50 5.32
N HIS A 104 3.12 -1.71 6.52
CA HIS A 104 4.27 -0.92 6.96
C HIS A 104 5.50 -1.12 6.08
N GLN A 105 5.84 -2.36 5.73
CA GLN A 105 6.97 -2.63 4.84
C GLN A 105 6.78 -1.98 3.46
N LEU A 106 5.58 -2.06 2.89
CA LEU A 106 5.28 -1.41 1.60
C LEU A 106 5.30 0.11 1.68
N LEU A 107 4.91 0.69 2.81
CA LEU A 107 5.04 2.13 3.07
C LEU A 107 6.50 2.57 3.02
N ASP A 108 7.38 1.89 3.74
CA ASP A 108 8.80 2.24 3.80
C ASP A 108 9.45 2.13 2.41
N ILE A 109 9.19 1.01 1.72
CA ILE A 109 9.66 0.80 0.33
C ILE A 109 9.17 1.90 -0.60
N HIS A 110 7.90 2.32 -0.46
CA HIS A 110 7.34 3.35 -1.32
C HIS A 110 8.01 4.72 -1.08
N LEU A 111 8.16 5.13 0.18
CA LEU A 111 8.78 6.41 0.52
C LEU A 111 10.23 6.48 0.03
N ASP A 112 10.99 5.39 0.17
CA ASP A 112 12.37 5.35 -0.32
C ASP A 112 12.43 5.39 -1.84
N ARG A 113 11.62 4.58 -2.54
CA ARG A 113 11.57 4.58 -4.01
C ARG A 113 11.19 5.94 -4.60
N ILE A 114 10.14 6.57 -4.08
CA ILE A 114 9.70 7.88 -4.58
C ILE A 114 10.77 8.94 -4.32
N ARG A 115 11.42 8.91 -3.14
CA ARG A 115 12.53 9.82 -2.84
C ARG A 115 13.68 9.66 -3.83
N ASP A 116 14.05 8.42 -4.17
CA ASP A 116 15.15 8.16 -5.09
C ASP A 116 14.81 8.59 -6.52
N ILE A 117 13.58 8.36 -6.97
CA ILE A 117 13.09 8.81 -8.29
C ILE A 117 13.05 10.34 -8.39
N ILE A 118 12.59 11.03 -7.35
CA ILE A 118 12.57 12.49 -7.31
C ILE A 118 13.99 13.06 -7.46
N LYS A 119 14.98 12.45 -6.80
CA LYS A 119 16.39 12.83 -6.95
C LYS A 119 16.90 12.61 -8.37
N GLU A 120 16.59 11.46 -8.96
CA GLU A 120 17.07 11.10 -10.31
C GLU A 120 16.47 12.00 -11.39
N ILE A 121 15.16 12.24 -11.33
CA ILE A 121 14.45 13.14 -12.25
C ILE A 121 14.81 14.62 -11.97
N GLY A 122 15.40 14.93 -10.82
CA GLY A 122 15.85 16.28 -10.47
C GLY A 122 14.69 17.26 -10.26
N VAL A 123 13.68 16.85 -9.48
CA VAL A 123 12.59 17.71 -8.99
C VAL A 123 12.90 18.21 -7.59
#